data_AF-A0A9D9MA78-F1
#
_entry.id   AF-A0A9D9MA78-F1
#
_cell.length_a   1.000
_cell.length_b   1.000
_cell.length_c   1.000
_cell.angle_alpha   90.00
_cell.angle_beta   90.00
_cell.angle_gamma   90.00
#
_symmetry.space_group_name_H-M   'P 1'
#
loop_
_entity.id
_entity.type
_entity.pdbx_description
1 polymer ?
#
loop_
_entity_poly.entity_id
_entity_poly.type
_entity_poly.pdbx_seq_one_letter_code
_entity_poly.pdbx_strand_id
1 'polypeptide(L)'
;PGWADLAACALLLAAGALTVCLHPALREREVLAHTRYAVALGDWDRVLALATPAQCDRDETLIPLALLDLQEKSQLGERMFTYPVIQEDDFDRCDRDNEPESLFFLGFLYERLGGYNEAIHNFYQLSSSQDHGTSFLVLRQLLSDYYQLGNYTLAEKYCQILSRSTLHGQYVRHFRRLMAEGEAREPDPPAVRSGMPLASHNPLENLFQLGSVGLYSPAIAERTLCTLLLQGELGAFHALFETVYHDGDAIPRHYQEALLLAGQTPAGISPAVRQRFDAFQADMLSGTAELLRDRYQGTYWYYYLAHSQF
;
A
#
# COMPACT_ATOMS: atom_id res chain seq x y z
N PRO A 1 -27.68 13.93 -46.78
CA PRO A 1 -27.65 12.74 -45.90
C PRO A 1 -29.06 12.24 -45.63
N GLY A 2 -29.37 11.02 -46.04
CA GLY A 2 -30.67 10.40 -45.74
C GLY A 2 -30.75 10.02 -44.26
N TRP A 3 -31.97 9.93 -43.71
CA TRP A 3 -32.19 9.44 -42.33
C TRP A 3 -31.54 8.06 -42.07
N ALA A 4 -31.41 7.24 -43.11
CA ALA A 4 -30.72 5.95 -43.05
C ALA A 4 -29.20 6.09 -42.80
N ASP A 5 -28.53 7.09 -43.38
CA ASP A 5 -27.10 7.31 -43.19
C ASP A 5 -26.82 7.78 -41.76
N LEU A 6 -27.67 8.66 -41.22
CA LEU A 6 -27.57 9.13 -39.83
C LEU A 6 -27.81 8.00 -38.83
N ALA A 7 -28.79 7.12 -39.10
CA ALA A 7 -29.05 5.94 -38.27
C ALA A 7 -27.88 4.94 -38.30
N ALA A 8 -27.28 4.71 -39.47
CA ALA A 8 -26.10 3.86 -39.62
C ALA A 8 -24.89 4.43 -38.85
N CYS A 9 -24.63 5.75 -38.95
CA CYS A 9 -23.58 6.40 -38.17
C CYS A 9 -23.83 6.30 -36.65
N ALA A 10 -25.06 6.51 -36.20
CA ALA A 10 -25.41 6.38 -34.78
C ALA A 10 -25.22 4.95 -34.25
N LEU A 11 -25.59 3.94 -35.03
CA LEU A 11 -25.37 2.53 -34.69
C LEU A 11 -23.88 2.18 -34.62
N LEU A 12 -23.06 2.69 -35.55
CA LEU A 12 -21.62 2.47 -35.53
C LEU A 12 -20.95 3.15 -34.32
N LEU A 13 -21.38 4.37 -33.97
CA LEU A 13 -20.90 5.05 -32.77
C LEU A 13 -21.32 4.32 -31.49
N ALA A 14 -22.56 3.85 -31.41
CA ALA A 14 -23.05 3.09 -30.26
C ALA A 14 -22.35 1.73 -30.14
N ALA A 15 -22.14 1.02 -31.24
CA ALA A 15 -21.40 -0.24 -31.27
C ALA A 15 -19.93 -0.02 -30.88
N GLY A 16 -19.28 1.02 -31.41
CA GLY A 16 -17.92 1.40 -31.05
C GLY A 16 -17.78 1.72 -29.56
N ALA A 17 -18.69 2.55 -29.02
CA ALA A 17 -18.73 2.89 -27.60
C ALA A 17 -18.95 1.65 -26.73
N LEU A 18 -19.88 0.77 -27.11
CA LEU A 18 -20.14 -0.48 -26.40
C LEU A 18 -18.90 -1.39 -26.40
N THR A 19 -18.21 -1.49 -27.53
CA THR A 19 -17.00 -2.33 -27.66
C THR A 19 -15.87 -1.82 -26.77
N VAL A 20 -15.70 -0.49 -26.68
CA VAL A 20 -14.74 0.16 -25.78
C VAL A 20 -15.13 -0.05 -24.31
N CYS A 21 -16.39 0.18 -23.96
CA CYS A 21 -16.89 0.00 -22.58
C CYS A 21 -16.82 -1.45 -22.09
N LEU A 22 -16.92 -2.43 -23.00
CA LEU A 22 -16.86 -3.86 -22.66
C LEU A 22 -15.45 -4.44 -22.78
N HIS A 23 -14.46 -3.67 -23.23
CA HIS A 23 -13.10 -4.18 -23.40
C HIS A 23 -12.45 -4.45 -22.03
N PRO A 24 -12.08 -5.70 -21.70
CA PRO A 24 -11.59 -6.07 -20.37
C PRO A 24 -10.40 -5.22 -19.90
N ALA A 25 -9.39 -5.05 -20.76
CA ALA A 25 -8.20 -4.26 -20.44
C ALA A 25 -8.48 -2.76 -20.18
N LEU A 26 -9.53 -2.19 -20.78
CA LEU A 26 -9.91 -0.80 -20.51
C LEU A 26 -10.59 -0.68 -19.15
N ARG A 27 -11.40 -1.68 -18.79
CA ARG A 27 -12.05 -1.76 -17.49
C ARG A 27 -11.04 -1.96 -16.35
N GLU A 28 -10.02 -2.79 -16.55
CA GLU A 28 -8.92 -2.97 -15.59
C GLU A 28 -8.17 -1.64 -15.38
N ARG A 29 -7.81 -0.95 -16.47
CA ARG A 29 -7.19 0.38 -16.40
C ARG A 29 -8.06 1.41 -15.69
N GLU A 30 -9.37 1.39 -15.93
CA GLU A 30 -10.32 2.29 -15.26
C GLU A 30 -10.39 2.01 -13.76
N VAL A 31 -10.44 0.74 -13.35
CA VAL A 31 -10.39 0.33 -11.95
C VAL A 31 -9.11 0.83 -11.30
N LEU A 32 -7.94 0.53 -11.88
CA LEU A 32 -6.66 1.00 -11.36
C LEU A 32 -6.60 2.53 -11.25
N ALA A 33 -7.07 3.26 -12.26
CA ALA A 33 -7.10 4.72 -12.24
C ALA A 33 -7.99 5.27 -11.11
N HIS A 34 -9.17 4.67 -10.90
CA HIS A 34 -10.06 5.05 -9.80
C HIS A 34 -9.47 4.69 -8.43
N THR A 35 -8.80 3.55 -8.29
CA THR A 35 -8.11 3.15 -7.06
C THR A 35 -6.98 4.12 -6.74
N ARG A 36 -6.13 4.46 -7.72
CA ARG A 36 -5.07 5.47 -7.57
C ARG A 36 -5.62 6.83 -7.15
N TYR A 37 -6.73 7.24 -7.75
CA TYR A 37 -7.38 8.49 -7.37
C TYR A 37 -7.90 8.44 -5.92
N ALA A 38 -8.48 7.32 -5.49
CA ALA A 38 -8.94 7.13 -4.12
C ALA A 38 -7.77 7.17 -3.11
N VAL A 39 -6.66 6.47 -3.39
CA VAL A 39 -5.43 6.54 -2.59
C VAL A 39 -4.94 7.98 -2.45
N ALA A 40 -4.89 8.73 -3.56
CA ALA A 40 -4.44 10.12 -3.57
C ALA A 40 -5.34 11.08 -2.79
N LEU A 41 -6.60 10.71 -2.56
CA LEU A 41 -7.53 11.45 -1.70
C LEU A 41 -7.53 10.96 -0.25
N GLY A 42 -6.89 9.82 0.06
CA GLY A 42 -7.04 9.13 1.34
C GLY A 42 -8.43 8.52 1.54
N ASP A 43 -9.17 8.23 0.45
CA ASP A 43 -10.48 7.60 0.50
C ASP A 43 -10.33 6.07 0.57
N TRP A 44 -9.90 5.62 1.74
CA TRP A 44 -9.58 4.23 2.08
C TRP A 44 -10.76 3.26 1.87
N ASP A 45 -11.96 3.66 2.27
CA ASP A 45 -13.17 2.85 2.04
C ASP A 45 -13.41 2.57 0.55
N ARG A 46 -13.12 3.55 -0.31
CA ARG A 46 -13.21 3.39 -1.75
C ARG A 46 -12.09 2.53 -2.32
N VAL A 47 -10.89 2.57 -1.76
CA VAL A 47 -9.78 1.69 -2.17
C VAL A 47 -10.18 0.23 -1.99
N LEU A 48 -10.67 -0.17 -0.80
CA LEU A 48 -11.11 -1.55 -0.58
C LEU A 48 -12.31 -1.96 -1.44
N ALA A 49 -13.20 -1.03 -1.78
CA ALA A 49 -14.33 -1.30 -2.65
C ALA A 49 -13.90 -1.57 -4.11
N LEU A 50 -12.75 -1.01 -4.54
CA LEU A 50 -12.23 -1.12 -5.90
C LEU A 50 -11.12 -2.16 -6.05
N ALA A 51 -10.40 -2.46 -4.97
CA ALA A 51 -9.31 -3.44 -4.89
C ALA A 51 -9.74 -4.58 -3.97
N THR A 52 -10.80 -5.28 -4.37
CA THR A 52 -11.25 -6.50 -3.69
C THR A 52 -10.32 -7.68 -4.01
N PRO A 53 -10.25 -8.74 -3.18
CA PRO A 53 -9.39 -9.90 -3.47
C PRO A 53 -9.60 -10.50 -4.86
N ALA A 54 -10.87 -10.59 -5.31
CA ALA A 54 -11.21 -11.11 -6.64
C ALA A 54 -10.78 -10.19 -7.79
N GLN A 55 -10.54 -8.91 -7.54
CA GLN A 55 -9.99 -7.99 -8.54
C GLN A 55 -8.46 -8.01 -8.51
N CYS A 56 -7.86 -8.14 -7.33
CA CYS A 56 -6.43 -8.36 -7.17
C CYS A 56 -5.97 -9.67 -7.84
N ASP A 57 -6.82 -10.71 -7.87
CA ASP A 57 -6.56 -11.94 -8.63
C ASP A 57 -6.46 -11.70 -10.15
N ARG A 58 -7.06 -10.61 -10.66
CA ARG A 58 -7.04 -10.26 -12.09
C ARG A 58 -5.97 -9.25 -12.43
N ASP A 59 -5.68 -8.35 -11.49
CA ASP A 59 -4.71 -7.27 -11.63
C ASP A 59 -3.88 -7.16 -10.35
N GLU A 60 -2.68 -7.75 -10.39
CA GLU A 60 -1.72 -7.76 -9.29
C GLU A 60 -1.30 -6.35 -8.84
N THR A 61 -1.41 -5.35 -9.72
CA THR A 61 -1.03 -3.96 -9.40
C THR A 61 -1.93 -3.34 -8.33
N LEU A 62 -3.11 -3.93 -8.09
CA LEU A 62 -4.03 -3.51 -7.04
C LEU A 62 -3.63 -4.03 -5.65
N ILE A 63 -2.80 -5.08 -5.55
CA ILE A 63 -2.46 -5.72 -4.27
C ILE A 63 -1.80 -4.71 -3.32
N PRO A 64 -0.69 -4.01 -3.66
CA PRO A 64 -0.04 -3.12 -2.71
C PRO A 64 -0.93 -1.95 -2.30
N LEU A 65 -1.81 -1.48 -3.19
CA LEU A 65 -2.76 -0.41 -2.89
C LEU A 65 -3.80 -0.86 -1.85
N ALA A 66 -4.28 -2.10 -1.96
CA ALA A 66 -5.17 -2.69 -0.96
C ALA A 66 -4.44 -2.92 0.38
N LEU A 67 -3.19 -3.35 0.33
CA LEU A 67 -2.39 -3.57 1.55
C LEU A 67 -1.99 -2.25 2.23
N LEU A 68 -1.77 -1.19 1.47
CA LEU A 68 -1.60 0.16 2.02
C LEU A 68 -2.85 0.62 2.76
N ASP A 69 -4.04 0.38 2.20
CA ASP A 69 -5.30 0.66 2.90
C ASP A 69 -5.44 -0.13 4.20
N LEU A 70 -5.13 -1.43 4.17
CA LEU A 70 -5.17 -2.26 5.37
C LEU A 70 -4.24 -1.71 6.46
N GLN A 71 -3.08 -1.15 6.11
CA GLN A 71 -2.17 -0.51 7.06
C GLN A 71 -2.81 0.71 7.71
N GLU A 72 -3.44 1.57 6.91
CA GLU A 72 -4.10 2.80 7.38
C GLU A 72 -5.25 2.50 8.34
N LYS A 73 -5.84 1.29 8.23
CA LYS A 73 -6.89 0.79 9.11
C LYS A 73 -6.38 -0.10 10.25
N SER A 74 -5.07 -0.33 10.36
CA SER A 74 -4.45 -1.30 11.28
C SER A 74 -5.04 -2.70 11.18
N GLN A 75 -5.20 -3.18 9.95
CA GLN A 75 -5.79 -4.47 9.58
C GLN A 75 -4.83 -5.37 8.78
N LEU A 76 -3.56 -4.99 8.62
CA LEU A 76 -2.60 -5.80 7.87
C LEU A 76 -2.43 -7.18 8.54
N GLY A 77 -2.18 -7.18 9.86
CA GLY A 77 -2.03 -8.42 10.63
C GLY A 77 -3.28 -9.31 10.66
N GLU A 78 -4.44 -8.77 10.29
CA GLU A 78 -5.71 -9.51 10.31
C GLU A 78 -6.08 -10.06 8.92
N ARG A 79 -5.80 -9.28 7.86
CA ARG A 79 -6.39 -9.48 6.53
C ARG A 79 -5.40 -9.63 5.39
N MET A 80 -4.09 -9.45 5.59
CA MET A 80 -3.10 -9.50 4.51
C MET A 80 -3.22 -10.75 3.64
N PHE A 81 -3.31 -11.95 4.24
CA PHE A 81 -3.40 -13.21 3.48
C PHE A 81 -4.78 -13.47 2.85
N THR A 82 -5.77 -12.59 3.06
CA THR A 82 -7.03 -12.66 2.30
C THR A 82 -6.87 -12.18 0.86
N TYR A 83 -5.76 -11.49 0.57
CA TYR A 83 -5.34 -11.08 -0.77
C TYR A 83 -4.38 -12.11 -1.36
N PRO A 84 -4.27 -12.21 -2.70
CA PRO A 84 -3.41 -13.17 -3.39
C PRO A 84 -1.93 -12.76 -3.33
N VAL A 85 -1.38 -12.66 -2.12
CA VAL A 85 0.04 -12.42 -1.87
C VAL A 85 0.78 -13.75 -1.98
N ILE A 86 1.59 -13.91 -3.02
CA ILE A 86 2.31 -15.14 -3.36
C ILE A 86 3.81 -14.98 -3.11
N GLN A 87 4.35 -13.78 -3.10
CA GLN A 87 5.77 -13.51 -2.85
C GLN A 87 5.93 -12.15 -2.16
N GLU A 88 7.13 -11.90 -1.62
CA GLU A 88 7.45 -10.62 -0.95
C GLU A 88 7.26 -9.41 -1.89
N ASP A 89 7.57 -9.55 -3.19
CA ASP A 89 7.41 -8.47 -4.16
C ASP A 89 5.93 -8.05 -4.35
N ASP A 90 4.95 -8.92 -4.08
CA ASP A 90 3.54 -8.55 -4.17
C ASP A 90 3.13 -7.56 -3.06
N PHE A 91 3.93 -7.46 -1.99
CA PHE A 91 3.67 -6.62 -0.83
C PHE A 91 4.11 -5.17 -1.04
N ASP A 92 5.38 -4.96 -1.39
CA ASP A 92 5.99 -3.62 -1.52
C ASP A 92 6.46 -3.28 -2.94
N ARG A 93 6.45 -4.24 -3.88
CA ARG A 93 6.95 -4.11 -5.26
C ARG A 93 8.36 -3.50 -5.37
N CYS A 94 9.22 -3.79 -4.39
CA CYS A 94 10.57 -3.23 -4.31
C CYS A 94 11.53 -3.74 -5.40
N ASP A 95 11.24 -4.88 -6.04
CA ASP A 95 12.10 -5.42 -7.12
C ASP A 95 11.72 -4.87 -8.51
N ARG A 96 10.64 -4.09 -8.61
CA ARG A 96 10.12 -3.53 -9.86
C ARG A 96 10.48 -2.07 -10.04
N ASP A 97 11.79 -1.82 -10.01
CA ASP A 97 12.38 -0.48 -10.14
C ASP A 97 11.86 0.26 -11.38
N ASN A 98 11.44 1.50 -11.17
CA ASN A 98 10.97 2.44 -12.19
C ASN A 98 9.63 2.11 -12.88
N GLU A 99 8.92 1.05 -12.46
CA GLU A 99 7.52 0.89 -12.87
C GLU A 99 6.69 2.05 -12.31
N PRO A 100 5.87 2.75 -13.13
CA PRO A 100 5.07 3.88 -12.65
C PRO A 100 4.14 3.52 -11.48
N GLU A 101 3.70 2.28 -11.42
CA GLU A 101 2.80 1.72 -10.41
C GLU A 101 3.53 1.50 -9.08
N SER A 102 4.76 0.97 -9.13
CA SER A 102 5.62 0.82 -7.96
C SER A 102 6.03 2.19 -7.41
N LEU A 103 6.47 3.11 -8.26
CA LEU A 103 6.82 4.48 -7.86
C LEU A 103 5.62 5.24 -7.27
N PHE A 104 4.43 5.05 -7.84
CA PHE A 104 3.20 5.61 -7.28
C PHE A 104 2.92 5.07 -5.88
N PHE A 105 2.96 3.75 -5.71
CA PHE A 105 2.71 3.10 -4.42
C PHE A 105 3.75 3.51 -3.37
N LEU A 106 5.05 3.41 -3.67
CA LEU A 106 6.14 3.73 -2.76
C LEU A 106 6.10 5.20 -2.33
N GLY A 107 5.74 6.11 -3.25
CA GLY A 107 5.53 7.53 -2.92
C GLY A 107 4.53 7.71 -1.79
N PHE A 108 3.36 7.08 -1.91
CA PHE A 108 2.34 7.14 -0.86
C PHE A 108 2.70 6.33 0.39
N LEU A 109 3.33 5.17 0.25
CA LEU A 109 3.77 4.37 1.38
C LEU A 109 4.68 5.20 2.29
N TYR A 110 5.76 5.75 1.73
CA TYR A 110 6.71 6.53 2.51
C TYR A 110 6.12 7.83 3.05
N GLU A 111 5.19 8.48 2.34
CA GLU A 111 4.43 9.63 2.87
C GLU A 111 3.69 9.24 4.17
N ARG A 112 3.04 8.07 4.19
CA ARG A 112 2.30 7.57 5.36
C ARG A 112 3.20 7.11 6.50
N LEU A 113 4.38 6.60 6.18
CA LEU A 113 5.39 6.23 7.18
C LEU A 113 6.19 7.45 7.71
N GLY A 114 5.95 8.65 7.18
CA GLY A 114 6.68 9.88 7.55
C GLY A 114 8.04 10.04 6.88
N GLY A 115 8.40 9.14 5.96
CA GLY A 115 9.62 9.17 5.15
C GLY A 115 9.54 10.12 3.96
N TYR A 116 9.28 11.41 4.18
CA TYR A 116 8.97 12.36 3.11
C TYR A 116 10.08 12.55 2.06
N ASN A 117 11.35 12.37 2.41
CA ASN A 117 12.45 12.42 1.42
C ASN A 117 12.29 11.33 0.34
N GLU A 118 11.87 10.14 0.75
CA GLU A 118 11.69 8.99 -0.13
C GLU A 118 10.37 9.05 -0.88
N ALA A 119 9.33 9.61 -0.25
CA ALA A 119 8.11 9.98 -0.97
C ALA A 119 8.43 10.93 -2.14
N ILE A 120 9.21 12.00 -1.87
CA ILE A 120 9.66 12.96 -2.87
C ILE A 120 10.49 12.30 -3.97
N HIS A 121 11.44 11.43 -3.61
CA HIS A 121 12.26 10.69 -4.58
C HIS A 121 11.36 9.88 -5.53
N ASN A 122 10.47 9.06 -4.99
CA ASN A 122 9.56 8.22 -5.78
C ASN A 122 8.63 9.06 -6.67
N PHE A 123 8.03 10.13 -6.14
CA PHE A 123 7.18 11.02 -6.94
C PHE A 123 7.97 11.77 -8.03
N TYR A 124 9.23 12.14 -7.76
CA TYR A 124 10.10 12.76 -8.76
C TYR A 124 10.45 11.78 -9.88
N GLN A 125 10.79 10.54 -9.55
CA GLN A 125 11.01 9.48 -10.56
C GLN A 125 9.73 9.21 -11.36
N LEU A 126 8.57 9.14 -10.71
CA LEU A 126 7.28 8.95 -11.38
C LEU A 126 6.99 10.08 -12.39
N SER A 127 7.40 11.31 -12.09
CA SER A 127 7.26 12.42 -13.04
C SER A 127 8.19 12.32 -14.24
N SER A 128 9.36 11.72 -14.04
CA SER A 128 10.40 11.57 -15.06
C SER A 128 10.11 10.39 -15.99
N SER A 129 9.34 9.40 -15.56
CA SER A 129 8.95 8.24 -16.36
C SER A 129 7.74 8.48 -17.27
N GLN A 130 7.05 9.62 -17.15
CA GLN A 130 5.87 9.95 -17.96
C GLN A 130 6.26 10.76 -19.21
N ASP A 131 5.82 10.31 -20.39
CA ASP A 131 6.08 10.98 -21.68
C ASP A 131 5.58 12.43 -21.73
N HIS A 132 4.54 12.73 -20.96
CA HIS A 132 3.87 14.04 -20.90
C HIS A 132 4.46 14.96 -19.82
N GLY A 133 5.50 14.51 -19.11
CA GLY A 133 6.10 15.21 -17.97
C GLY A 133 5.26 15.08 -16.69
N THR A 134 5.49 16.01 -15.74
CA THR A 134 4.92 15.95 -14.38
C THR A 134 3.41 16.15 -14.34
N SER A 135 2.69 15.16 -13.80
CA SER A 135 1.24 15.26 -13.54
C SER A 135 0.90 16.20 -12.38
N PHE A 136 -0.34 16.74 -12.37
CA PHE A 136 -0.85 17.54 -11.25
C PHE A 136 -0.88 16.77 -9.92
N LEU A 137 -1.07 15.45 -9.97
CA LEU A 137 -0.99 14.61 -8.77
C LEU A 137 0.39 14.71 -8.13
N VAL A 138 1.45 14.52 -8.92
CA VAL A 138 2.82 14.62 -8.42
C VAL A 138 3.12 16.03 -7.90
N LEU A 139 2.69 17.08 -8.60
CA LEU A 139 2.89 18.46 -8.13
C LEU A 139 2.23 18.73 -6.76
N ARG A 140 1.06 18.12 -6.52
CA ARG A 140 0.38 18.22 -5.22
C ARG A 140 1.13 17.48 -4.13
N GLN A 141 1.64 16.28 -4.41
CA GLN A 141 2.40 15.53 -3.41
C GLN A 141 3.74 16.18 -3.10
N LEU A 142 4.50 16.63 -4.10
CA LEU A 142 5.73 17.39 -3.87
C LEU A 142 5.47 18.64 -3.02
N LEU A 143 4.40 19.40 -3.28
CA LEU A 143 4.01 20.53 -2.43
C LEU A 143 3.75 20.09 -0.99
N SER A 144 2.97 19.03 -0.79
CA SER A 144 2.65 18.48 0.52
C SER A 144 3.90 18.04 1.27
N ASP A 145 4.74 17.22 0.64
CA ASP A 145 5.92 16.62 1.27
C ASP A 145 6.99 17.67 1.61
N TYR A 146 7.25 18.64 0.72
CA TYR A 146 8.17 19.73 1.03
C TYR A 146 7.65 20.64 2.14
N TYR A 147 6.34 20.82 2.25
CA TYR A 147 5.74 21.50 3.39
C TYR A 147 5.96 20.72 4.69
N GLN A 148 5.75 19.39 4.69
CA GLN A 148 5.97 18.55 5.87
C GLN A 148 7.44 18.54 6.33
N LEU A 149 8.39 18.62 5.40
CA LEU A 149 9.82 18.75 5.69
C LEU A 149 10.25 20.15 6.19
N GLY A 150 9.30 21.10 6.27
CA GLY A 150 9.58 22.50 6.60
C GLY A 150 10.34 23.27 5.50
N ASN A 151 10.40 22.73 4.28
CA ASN A 151 11.08 23.38 3.16
C ASN A 151 10.11 24.26 2.38
N TYR A 152 9.70 25.37 3.02
CA TYR A 152 8.69 26.28 2.47
C TYR A 152 9.13 26.96 1.16
N THR A 153 10.44 27.11 0.93
CA THR A 153 10.98 27.60 -0.35
C THR A 153 10.61 26.69 -1.52
N LEU A 154 10.81 25.37 -1.37
CA LEU A 154 10.44 24.42 -2.41
C LEU A 154 8.91 24.21 -2.46
N ALA A 155 8.24 24.20 -1.31
CA ALA A 155 6.78 24.16 -1.28
C ALA A 155 6.16 25.34 -2.07
N GLU A 156 6.57 26.59 -1.83
CA GLU A 156 6.04 27.75 -2.57
C GLU A 156 6.33 27.67 -4.07
N LYS A 157 7.46 27.10 -4.50
CA LYS A 157 7.74 26.84 -5.92
C LYS A 157 6.63 25.99 -6.55
N TYR A 158 6.23 24.87 -5.93
CA TYR A 158 5.16 24.02 -6.45
C TYR A 158 3.78 24.68 -6.32
N CYS A 159 3.55 25.44 -5.25
CA CYS A 159 2.36 26.27 -5.08
C CYS A 159 2.20 27.28 -6.23
N GLN A 160 3.29 27.91 -6.65
CA GLN A 160 3.30 28.88 -7.74
C GLN A 160 2.96 28.22 -9.09
N ILE A 161 3.48 27.02 -9.37
CA ILE A 161 3.11 26.24 -10.56
C ILE A 161 1.62 25.90 -10.52
N LEU A 162 1.13 25.33 -9.42
CA LEU A 162 -0.28 24.96 -9.25
C LEU A 162 -1.22 26.17 -9.32
N SER A 163 -0.77 27.37 -8.93
CA SER A 163 -1.57 28.60 -9.00
C SER A 163 -1.93 29.04 -10.42
N ARG A 164 -1.21 28.53 -11.43
CA ARG A 164 -1.52 28.77 -12.85
C ARG A 164 -2.61 27.84 -13.40
N SER A 165 -2.98 26.81 -12.65
CA SER A 165 -4.08 25.91 -13.00
C SER A 165 -5.44 26.49 -12.59
N THR A 166 -6.47 26.22 -13.39
CA THR A 166 -7.85 26.63 -13.10
C THR A 166 -8.51 25.81 -11.98
N LEU A 167 -7.97 24.63 -11.64
CA LEU A 167 -8.63 23.66 -10.75
C LEU A 167 -8.06 23.63 -9.32
N HIS A 168 -6.87 24.21 -9.10
CA HIS A 168 -6.12 24.02 -7.84
C HIS A 168 -6.17 25.24 -6.90
N GLY A 169 -7.02 26.23 -7.19
CA GLY A 169 -7.04 27.50 -6.44
C GLY A 169 -7.34 27.33 -4.94
N GLN A 170 -8.21 26.40 -4.55
CA GLN A 170 -8.49 26.11 -3.13
C GLN A 170 -7.29 25.48 -2.43
N TYR A 171 -6.65 24.49 -3.07
CA TYR A 171 -5.48 23.78 -2.56
C TYR A 171 -4.29 24.74 -2.35
N VAL A 172 -4.03 25.61 -3.34
CA VAL A 172 -2.96 26.62 -3.25
C VAL A 172 -3.22 27.63 -2.13
N ARG A 173 -4.46 28.11 -1.95
CA ARG A 173 -4.78 29.03 -0.86
C ARG A 173 -4.61 28.37 0.52
N HIS A 174 -4.97 27.10 0.64
CA HIS A 174 -4.78 26.33 1.86
C HIS A 174 -3.30 26.25 2.25
N PHE A 175 -2.43 25.79 1.35
CA PHE A 175 -1.00 25.67 1.64
C PHE A 175 -0.31 27.01 1.88
N ARG A 176 -0.67 28.07 1.14
CA ARG A 176 -0.11 29.42 1.41
C ARG A 176 -0.47 29.94 2.79
N ARG A 177 -1.68 29.64 3.26
CA ARG A 177 -2.09 29.97 4.63
C ARG A 177 -1.26 29.17 5.64
N LEU A 178 -1.13 27.86 5.45
CA LEU A 178 -0.33 27.01 6.32
C LEU A 178 1.14 27.45 6.40
N MET A 179 1.76 27.79 5.26
CA MET A 179 3.14 28.28 5.23
C MET A 179 3.28 29.62 5.97
N ALA A 180 2.34 30.56 5.78
CA ALA A 180 2.36 31.83 6.51
C ALA A 180 2.17 31.65 8.03
N GLU A 181 1.36 30.67 8.45
CA GLU A 181 1.19 30.31 9.86
C GLU A 181 2.43 29.59 10.43
N GLY A 182 3.07 28.72 9.63
CA GLY A 182 4.28 27.97 9.99
C GLY A 182 5.53 28.86 10.09
N GLU A 183 5.71 29.80 9.17
CA GLU A 183 6.79 30.81 9.22
C GLU A 183 6.69 31.72 10.46
N ALA A 184 5.48 31.88 11.02
CA ALA A 184 5.24 32.68 12.22
C ALA A 184 5.49 31.91 13.54
N ARG A 185 5.66 30.59 13.49
CA ARG A 185 6.03 29.76 14.66
C ARG A 185 7.56 29.67 14.79
N GLU A 186 8.06 29.39 16.00
CA GLU A 186 9.42 28.85 16.11
C GLU A 186 9.50 27.60 15.23
N PRO A 187 10.59 27.40 14.47
CA PRO A 187 10.68 26.28 13.56
C PRO A 187 10.49 24.99 14.35
N ASP A 188 9.41 24.26 14.07
CA ASP A 188 9.28 22.88 14.53
C ASP A 188 10.56 22.14 14.11
N PRO A 189 11.10 21.25 14.97
CA PRO A 189 12.20 20.40 14.54
C PRO A 189 11.77 19.76 13.21
N PRO A 190 12.59 19.89 12.14
CA PRO A 190 12.18 19.43 10.83
C PRO A 190 11.76 17.96 10.95
N ALA A 191 10.67 17.58 10.27
CA ALA A 191 10.31 16.18 10.13
C ALA A 191 11.58 15.39 9.81
N VAL A 192 11.81 14.31 10.54
CA VAL A 192 13.07 13.58 10.57
C VAL A 192 13.55 13.39 9.13
N ARG A 193 14.63 14.08 8.79
CA ARG A 193 15.28 13.93 7.48
C ARG A 193 16.10 12.66 7.57
N SER A 194 15.65 11.58 6.95
CA SER A 194 16.56 10.48 6.66
C SER A 194 17.68 11.05 5.79
N GLY A 195 18.88 11.15 6.36
CA GLY A 195 20.09 11.57 5.64
C GLY A 195 20.66 10.45 4.76
N MET A 196 20.09 9.25 4.86
CA MET A 196 20.42 8.07 4.06
C MET A 196 19.31 7.86 3.03
N PRO A 197 19.64 7.65 1.75
CA PRO A 197 18.66 7.20 0.78
C PRO A 197 18.16 5.82 1.18
N LEU A 198 16.84 5.63 1.31
CA LEU A 198 16.20 4.32 1.41
C LEU A 198 16.24 3.67 0.03
N ALA A 199 17.46 3.35 -0.42
CA ALA A 199 17.76 2.82 -1.74
C ALA A 199 18.07 1.32 -1.70
N SER A 200 17.81 0.63 -0.59
CA SER A 200 17.91 -0.82 -0.57
C SER A 200 16.67 -1.41 -1.23
N HIS A 201 16.87 -2.36 -2.15
CA HIS A 201 15.86 -3.32 -2.63
C HIS A 201 15.25 -4.18 -1.51
N ASN A 202 15.61 -3.93 -0.25
CA ASN A 202 15.13 -4.65 0.91
C ASN A 202 14.13 -3.78 1.70
N PRO A 203 12.83 -4.07 1.65
CA PRO A 203 11.81 -3.32 2.39
C PRO A 203 12.05 -3.34 3.91
N LEU A 204 12.54 -4.46 4.45
CA LEU A 204 12.79 -4.62 5.88
C LEU A 204 13.90 -3.70 6.36
N GLU A 205 14.98 -3.57 5.59
CA GLU A 205 16.06 -2.63 5.90
C GLU A 205 15.54 -1.19 5.93
N ASN A 206 14.72 -0.80 4.93
CA ASN A 206 14.12 0.53 4.88
C ASN A 206 13.24 0.82 6.12
N LEU A 207 12.43 -0.15 6.55
CA LEU A 207 11.58 -0.02 7.74
C LEU A 207 12.40 0.10 9.03
N PHE A 208 13.47 -0.67 9.19
CA PHE A 208 14.37 -0.53 10.33
C PHE A 208 15.12 0.80 10.34
N GLN A 209 15.54 1.28 9.17
CA GLN A 209 16.17 2.59 9.04
C GLN A 209 15.21 3.70 9.45
N LEU A 210 13.95 3.67 9.02
CA LEU A 210 12.90 4.60 9.46
C LEU A 210 12.74 4.57 11.00
N GLY A 211 12.68 3.38 11.60
CA GLY A 211 12.65 3.23 13.06
C GLY A 211 13.86 3.85 13.75
N SER A 212 15.07 3.63 13.21
CA SER A 212 16.33 4.10 13.80
C SER A 212 16.49 5.62 13.81
N VAL A 213 15.87 6.32 12.85
CA VAL A 213 15.88 7.78 12.79
C VAL A 213 14.79 8.42 13.67
N GLY A 214 14.05 7.61 14.44
CA GLY A 214 13.03 8.09 15.37
C GLY A 214 11.64 8.25 14.76
N LEU A 215 11.38 7.71 13.57
CA LEU A 215 10.05 7.67 12.97
C LEU A 215 9.21 6.48 13.43
N TYR A 216 9.67 5.75 14.46
CA TYR A 216 8.99 4.56 14.96
C TYR A 216 7.51 4.84 15.28
N SER A 217 6.64 4.14 14.57
CA SER A 217 5.18 4.28 14.67
C SER A 217 4.52 2.90 14.64
N PRO A 218 3.27 2.78 15.15
CA PRO A 218 2.52 1.52 15.06
C PRO A 218 2.39 1.01 13.62
N ALA A 219 2.28 1.89 12.64
CA ALA A 219 2.22 1.53 11.22
C ALA A 219 3.53 0.90 10.72
N ILE A 220 4.69 1.46 11.10
CA ILE A 220 6.00 0.86 10.78
C ILE A 220 6.13 -0.50 11.48
N ALA A 221 5.75 -0.62 12.75
CA ALA A 221 5.81 -1.86 13.49
C ALA A 221 4.93 -2.96 12.85
N GLU A 222 3.68 -2.64 12.53
CA GLU A 222 2.74 -3.55 11.86
C GLU A 222 3.28 -4.00 10.50
N ARG A 223 3.77 -3.05 9.68
CA ARG A 223 4.34 -3.37 8.37
C ARG A 223 5.58 -4.27 8.51
N THR A 224 6.47 -3.97 9.45
CA THR A 224 7.68 -4.76 9.73
C THR A 224 7.33 -6.19 10.14
N LEU A 225 6.35 -6.36 11.05
CA LEU A 225 5.87 -7.69 11.44
C LEU A 225 5.32 -8.46 10.24
N CYS A 226 4.53 -7.81 9.38
CA CYS A 226 4.01 -8.43 8.16
C CYS A 226 5.10 -8.81 7.16
N THR A 227 6.11 -7.97 6.93
CA THR A 227 7.26 -8.29 6.08
C THR A 227 8.03 -9.51 6.61
N LEU A 228 8.25 -9.60 7.93
CA LEU A 228 8.89 -10.77 8.56
C LEU A 228 8.07 -12.05 8.38
N LEU A 229 6.74 -11.96 8.44
CA LEU A 229 5.88 -13.12 8.15
C LEU A 229 6.02 -13.58 6.70
N LEU A 230 6.04 -12.64 5.75
CA LEU A 230 6.19 -12.95 4.33
C LEU A 230 7.53 -13.63 4.02
N GLN A 231 8.60 -13.19 4.68
CA GLN A 231 9.94 -13.79 4.60
C GLN A 231 10.06 -15.14 5.33
N GLY A 232 9.05 -15.53 6.12
CA GLY A 232 9.09 -16.76 6.92
C GLY A 232 10.01 -16.69 8.14
N GLU A 233 10.47 -15.49 8.52
CA GLU A 233 11.43 -15.25 9.60
C GLU A 233 10.74 -15.23 10.98
N LEU A 234 10.22 -16.38 11.39
CA LEU A 234 9.43 -16.55 12.62
C LEU A 234 10.20 -16.12 13.89
N GLY A 235 11.52 -16.31 13.93
CA GLY A 235 12.35 -15.92 15.06
C GLY A 235 12.44 -14.40 15.23
N ALA A 236 12.72 -13.68 14.14
CA ALA A 236 12.76 -12.23 14.14
C ALA A 236 11.37 -11.63 14.36
N PHE A 237 10.33 -12.23 13.77
CA PHE A 237 8.93 -11.88 14.02
C PHE A 237 8.60 -11.97 15.51
N HIS A 238 8.92 -13.08 16.16
CA HIS A 238 8.64 -13.26 17.59
C HIS A 238 9.36 -12.22 18.45
N ALA A 239 10.66 -11.99 18.19
CA ALA A 239 11.44 -11.02 18.92
C ALA A 239 10.86 -9.60 18.80
N LEU A 240 10.43 -9.18 17.61
CA LEU A 240 9.77 -7.89 17.42
C LEU A 240 8.38 -7.87 18.07
N PHE A 241 7.61 -8.94 17.94
CA PHE A 241 6.27 -9.06 18.51
C PHE A 241 6.27 -8.81 20.02
N GLU A 242 7.21 -9.39 20.77
CA GLU A 242 7.34 -9.19 22.22
C GLU A 242 7.68 -7.74 22.62
N THR A 243 8.26 -6.95 21.71
CA THR A 243 8.53 -5.53 21.97
C THR A 243 7.33 -4.63 21.70
N VAL A 244 6.43 -5.06 20.81
CA VAL A 244 5.30 -4.26 20.31
C VAL A 244 4.00 -4.59 21.05
N TYR A 245 3.77 -5.87 21.35
CA TYR A 245 2.56 -6.36 21.97
C TYR A 245 2.80 -6.74 23.43
N HIS A 246 1.83 -6.42 24.28
CA HIS A 246 1.87 -6.68 25.71
C HIS A 246 0.68 -7.55 26.14
N ASP A 247 0.74 -8.05 27.38
CA ASP A 247 -0.32 -8.89 27.94
C ASP A 247 -1.67 -8.15 27.95
N GLY A 248 -2.66 -8.74 27.28
CA GLY A 248 -4.01 -8.20 27.17
C GLY A 248 -4.31 -7.51 25.84
N ASP A 249 -3.30 -7.28 25.00
CA ASP A 249 -3.52 -6.75 23.66
C ASP A 249 -4.27 -7.74 22.77
N ALA A 250 -5.14 -7.19 21.91
CA ALA A 250 -5.80 -7.97 20.89
C ALA A 250 -4.79 -8.32 19.79
N ILE A 251 -4.38 -9.59 19.74
CA ILE A 251 -3.42 -10.07 18.75
C ILE A 251 -4.14 -10.28 17.40
N PRO A 252 -3.68 -9.67 16.30
CA PRO A 252 -4.23 -9.94 14.97
C PRO A 252 -4.13 -11.44 14.60
N ARG A 253 -5.12 -11.92 13.83
CA ARG A 253 -5.25 -13.34 13.47
C ARG A 253 -3.98 -13.94 12.88
N HIS A 254 -3.35 -13.28 11.91
CA HIS A 254 -2.16 -13.85 11.27
C HIS A 254 -0.95 -13.87 12.20
N TYR A 255 -0.93 -13.00 13.22
CA TYR A 255 0.10 -13.02 14.25
C TYR A 255 -0.13 -14.19 15.22
N GLN A 256 -1.39 -14.44 15.60
CA GLN A 256 -1.75 -15.65 16.37
C GLN A 256 -1.37 -16.93 15.59
N GLU A 257 -1.65 -16.97 14.28
CA GLU A 257 -1.30 -18.08 13.40
C GLU A 257 0.22 -18.30 13.37
N ALA A 258 1.02 -17.25 13.22
CA ALA A 258 2.48 -17.32 13.21
C ALA A 258 3.07 -17.77 14.55
N LEU A 259 2.52 -17.27 15.67
CA LEU A 259 2.95 -17.66 17.01
C LEU A 259 2.73 -19.16 17.26
N LEU A 260 1.55 -19.69 16.88
CA LEU A 260 1.27 -21.12 16.99
C LEU A 260 2.23 -21.96 16.14
N LEU A 261 2.53 -21.50 14.93
CA LEU A 261 3.48 -22.17 14.03
C LEU A 261 4.90 -22.18 14.60
N ALA A 262 5.31 -21.10 15.27
CA ALA A 262 6.58 -20.99 15.99
C ALA A 262 6.61 -21.77 17.33
N GLY A 263 5.52 -22.45 17.70
CA GLY A 263 5.39 -23.17 18.97
C GLY A 263 5.17 -22.28 20.20
N GLN A 264 4.87 -20.99 19.99
CA GLN A 264 4.64 -20.00 21.05
C GLN A 264 3.15 -19.92 21.40
N THR A 265 2.85 -19.77 22.69
CA THR A 265 1.47 -19.78 23.19
C THR A 265 1.17 -18.69 24.22
N PRO A 266 1.37 -17.40 23.90
CA PRO A 266 0.97 -16.31 24.79
C PRO A 266 -0.52 -16.33 25.11
N ALA A 267 -0.91 -15.70 26.22
CA ALA A 267 -2.27 -15.74 26.76
C ALA A 267 -3.33 -15.10 25.82
N GLY A 268 -2.91 -14.30 24.84
CA GLY A 268 -3.79 -13.60 23.88
C GLY A 268 -4.26 -14.43 22.68
N ILE A 269 -3.82 -15.68 22.52
CA ILE A 269 -4.26 -16.52 21.39
C ILE A 269 -5.69 -17.00 21.60
N SER A 270 -6.57 -16.72 20.63
CA SER A 270 -7.97 -17.11 20.69
C SER A 270 -8.15 -18.64 20.64
N PRO A 271 -9.11 -19.21 21.39
CA PRO A 271 -9.41 -20.63 21.34
C PRO A 271 -9.80 -21.14 19.94
N ALA A 272 -10.47 -20.29 19.17
CA ALA A 272 -10.89 -20.60 17.80
C ALA A 272 -9.69 -20.79 16.86
N VAL A 273 -8.67 -19.92 16.94
CA VAL A 273 -7.45 -20.05 16.14
C VAL A 273 -6.68 -21.30 16.56
N ARG A 274 -6.58 -21.59 17.87
CA ARG A 274 -5.94 -22.82 18.36
C ARG A 274 -6.63 -24.09 17.83
N GLN A 275 -7.96 -24.16 17.94
CA GLN A 275 -8.71 -25.30 17.42
C GLN A 275 -8.54 -25.45 15.90
N ARG A 276 -8.49 -24.34 15.16
CA ARG A 276 -8.25 -24.37 13.70
C ARG A 276 -6.83 -24.84 13.38
N PHE A 277 -5.84 -24.53 14.22
CA PHE A 277 -4.47 -25.00 14.07
C PHE A 277 -4.35 -26.51 14.31
N ASP A 278 -5.00 -27.04 15.36
CA ASP A 278 -5.02 -28.48 15.63
C ASP A 278 -5.64 -29.25 14.45
N ALA A 279 -6.71 -28.71 13.84
CA ALA A 279 -7.30 -29.26 12.63
C ALA A 279 -6.36 -29.17 11.42
N PHE A 280 -5.66 -28.04 11.26
CA PHE A 280 -4.65 -27.86 10.20
C PHE A 280 -3.52 -28.90 10.32
N GLN A 281 -3.01 -29.14 11.53
CA GLN A 281 -1.97 -30.15 11.77
C GLN A 281 -2.44 -31.58 11.43
N ALA A 282 -3.69 -31.92 11.76
CA ALA A 282 -4.26 -33.23 11.41
C ALA A 282 -4.46 -33.39 9.89
N ASP A 283 -4.97 -32.36 9.22
CA ASP A 283 -5.15 -32.35 7.77
C ASP A 283 -3.81 -32.35 7.03
N MET A 284 -2.76 -31.74 7.60
CA MET A 284 -1.39 -31.80 7.05
C MET A 284 -0.81 -33.21 6.97
N LEU A 285 -1.19 -34.09 7.90
CA LEU A 285 -0.70 -35.47 7.95
C LEU A 285 -1.45 -36.43 7.03
N SER A 286 -2.69 -36.10 6.65
CA SER A 286 -3.63 -37.06 6.06
C SER A 286 -4.48 -36.53 4.90
N GLY A 287 -4.48 -35.21 4.69
CA GLY A 287 -5.29 -34.53 3.69
C GLY A 287 -4.61 -34.41 2.33
N THR A 288 -5.40 -34.02 1.33
CA THR A 288 -4.91 -33.70 -0.02
C THR A 288 -4.54 -32.21 -0.12
N ALA A 289 -3.71 -31.85 -1.10
CA ALA A 289 -3.38 -30.45 -1.37
C ALA A 289 -4.63 -29.59 -1.66
N GLU A 290 -5.63 -30.16 -2.33
CA GLU A 290 -6.92 -29.50 -2.62
C GLU A 290 -7.70 -29.21 -1.33
N LEU A 291 -7.77 -30.17 -0.40
CA LEU A 291 -8.41 -29.98 0.90
C LEU A 291 -7.73 -28.85 1.69
N LEU A 292 -6.38 -28.84 1.69
CA LEU A 292 -5.61 -27.82 2.39
C LEU A 292 -5.86 -26.43 1.82
N ARG A 293 -5.87 -26.29 0.49
CA ARG A 293 -6.23 -25.04 -0.18
C ARG A 293 -7.64 -24.61 0.19
N ASP A 294 -8.63 -25.46 -0.01
CA ASP A 294 -10.04 -25.07 0.13
C ASP A 294 -10.40 -24.70 1.58
N ARG A 295 -9.73 -25.29 2.59
CA ARG A 295 -9.99 -25.01 4.01
C ARG A 295 -9.10 -23.93 4.63
N TYR A 296 -7.86 -23.77 4.15
CA TYR A 296 -6.85 -22.93 4.81
C TYR A 296 -6.28 -21.84 3.91
N GLN A 297 -6.75 -21.69 2.67
CA GLN A 297 -6.44 -20.51 1.86
C GLN A 297 -6.74 -19.24 2.65
N GLY A 298 -5.77 -18.33 2.64
CA GLY A 298 -5.79 -17.07 3.37
C GLY A 298 -5.53 -17.15 4.87
N THR A 299 -4.97 -18.27 5.34
CA THR A 299 -4.25 -18.36 6.62
C THR A 299 -2.75 -18.23 6.37
N TYR A 300 -2.01 -17.76 7.37
CA TYR A 300 -0.56 -17.73 7.32
C TYR A 300 0.04 -19.14 7.21
N TRP A 301 -0.57 -20.14 7.83
CA TRP A 301 -0.08 -21.53 7.76
C TRP A 301 -0.04 -22.06 6.34
N TYR A 302 -1.09 -21.78 5.55
CA TYR A 302 -1.15 -22.19 4.15
C TYR A 302 -0.11 -21.45 3.30
N TYR A 303 0.06 -20.14 3.55
CA TYR A 303 1.12 -19.35 2.90
C TYR A 303 2.51 -19.93 3.22
N TYR A 304 2.83 -20.13 4.49
CA TYR A 304 4.12 -20.65 4.95
C TYR A 304 4.40 -22.04 4.39
N LEU A 305 3.38 -22.91 4.37
CA LEU A 305 3.49 -24.23 3.77
C LEU A 305 3.83 -24.14 2.28
N ALA A 306 3.08 -23.34 1.52
CA ALA A 306 3.28 -23.19 0.09
C ALA A 306 4.69 -22.65 -0.24
N HIS A 307 5.24 -21.79 0.63
CA HIS A 307 6.59 -21.22 0.47
C HIS A 307 7.71 -22.15 0.90
N SER A 308 7.49 -22.96 1.95
CA SER A 308 8.49 -23.91 2.47
C SER A 308 8.74 -25.14 1.59
N GLN A 309 7.90 -25.36 0.57
CA GLN A 309 7.99 -26.51 -0.34
C GLN A 309 8.68 -26.20 -1.68
N PHE A 310 9.10 -24.96 -1.89
CA PHE A 310 9.94 -24.52 -3.02
C PHE A 310 11.31 -24.03 -2.53
#